data_AF-A0A2S8J7I4-F1
#
_entry.id   AF-A0A2S8J7I4-F1
#
_cell.length_a   1.000
_cell.length_b   1.000
_cell.length_c   1.000
_cell.angle_alpha   90.00
_cell.angle_beta   90.00
_cell.angle_gamma   90.00
#
_symmetry.space_group_name_H-M   'P 1'
#
loop_
_entity.id
_entity.type
_entity.pdbx_description
1 polymer ?
#
loop_
_entity_poly.entity_id
_entity_poly.type
_entity_poly.pdbx_seq_one_letter_code
_entity_poly.pdbx_strand_id
1 'polypeptide(L)'
;MGAGTNHTVLPPATDDRDLLAALKAVLAGSEEVSISSPGGSVPLPDIVRGLLVDAVAALDRGQAVTVEPHRTVLTTQEAADLLGITRPTLVRLLEAGKIPYTSPGRHRRVELSDVLEFQQGERARRSQVFEEMAHEEPLDPGDAVDGFVSTR
;
A
#
# COMPACT_ATOMS: atom_id res chain seq x y z
N MET A 1 -11.48 6.48 -24.29
CA MET A 1 -10.85 5.24 -23.81
C MET A 1 -9.34 5.44 -23.92
N GLY A 2 -8.70 5.93 -22.86
CA GLY A 2 -7.24 5.96 -22.79
C GLY A 2 -6.79 4.69 -22.10
N ALA A 3 -6.07 3.82 -22.81
CA ALA A 3 -5.44 2.66 -22.21
C ALA A 3 -4.35 3.16 -21.25
N GLY A 4 -4.66 3.19 -19.95
CA GLY A 4 -3.64 3.29 -18.93
C GLY A 4 -2.94 1.94 -18.87
N THR A 5 -1.89 1.75 -19.67
CA THR A 5 -1.05 0.56 -19.57
C THR A 5 -0.40 0.57 -18.20
N ASN A 6 -0.88 -0.31 -17.33
CA ASN A 6 -0.19 -0.64 -16.10
C ASN A 6 1.23 -1.11 -16.46
N HIS A 7 2.23 -0.49 -15.85
CA HIS A 7 3.64 -0.84 -16.05
C HIS A 7 4.20 -1.46 -14.77
N THR A 8 4.68 -2.69 -14.87
CA THR A 8 5.36 -3.38 -13.77
C THR A 8 6.85 -3.44 -14.06
N VAL A 9 7.64 -2.91 -13.14
CA VAL A 9 9.10 -2.95 -13.14
C VAL A 9 9.54 -4.06 -12.20
N LEU A 10 10.35 -4.99 -12.73
CA LEU A 10 10.97 -6.04 -11.94
C LEU A 10 12.28 -5.55 -11.32
N PRO A 11 12.67 -6.07 -10.14
CA PRO A 11 13.97 -5.75 -9.55
C PRO A 11 15.12 -6.16 -10.50
N PRO A 12 16.19 -5.35 -10.61
CA PRO A 12 17.30 -5.65 -11.51
C PRO A 12 18.06 -6.91 -11.06
N ALA A 13 18.56 -7.67 -12.04
CA ALA A 13 19.19 -8.96 -11.79
C ALA A 13 20.45 -8.85 -10.92
N THR A 14 21.35 -7.88 -11.19
CA THR A 14 22.50 -7.61 -10.31
C THR A 14 23.20 -6.26 -10.56
N ASP A 15 23.35 -5.84 -11.83
CA ASP A 15 24.29 -4.76 -12.20
C ASP A 15 23.82 -3.35 -11.79
N ASP A 16 22.50 -3.13 -11.68
CA ASP A 16 21.96 -1.80 -11.35
C ASP A 16 21.76 -1.57 -9.85
N ARG A 17 22.13 -2.52 -8.98
CA ARG A 17 21.91 -2.37 -7.52
C ARG A 17 22.70 -1.20 -6.93
N ASP A 18 23.94 -1.03 -7.36
CA ASP A 18 24.78 0.09 -6.90
C ASP A 18 24.22 1.43 -7.36
N LEU A 19 23.66 1.47 -8.57
CA LEU A 19 22.96 2.65 -9.12
C LEU A 19 21.67 2.94 -8.36
N LEU A 20 20.88 1.92 -8.01
CA LEU A 20 19.68 2.08 -7.19
C LEU A 20 20.04 2.59 -5.79
N ALA A 21 21.11 2.08 -5.17
CA ALA A 21 21.58 2.55 -3.87
C ALA A 21 22.04 4.01 -3.91
N ALA A 22 22.79 4.40 -4.95
CA ALA A 22 23.20 5.79 -5.17
C ALA A 22 21.99 6.70 -5.40
N LEU A 23 21.04 6.28 -6.24
CA LEU A 23 19.81 7.02 -6.52
C LEU A 23 18.97 7.18 -5.25
N LYS A 24 18.84 6.13 -4.42
CA LYS A 24 18.15 6.17 -3.13
C LYS A 24 18.76 7.21 -2.19
N ALA A 25 20.10 7.28 -2.12
CA ALA A 25 20.79 8.25 -1.28
C ALA A 25 20.52 9.70 -1.73
N VAL A 26 20.59 9.96 -3.05
CA VAL A 26 20.27 11.28 -3.62
C VAL A 26 18.80 11.65 -3.37
N LEU A 27 17.88 10.72 -3.59
CA LEU A 27 16.45 10.94 -3.37
C LEU A 27 16.07 11.06 -1.89
N ALA A 28 16.88 10.57 -0.95
CA ALA A 28 16.64 10.70 0.49
C ALA A 28 17.24 11.99 1.08
N GLY A 29 18.25 12.58 0.42
CA GLY A 29 18.90 13.80 0.88
C GLY A 29 18.00 15.03 0.83
N SER A 30 18.27 16.03 1.66
CA SER A 30 17.49 17.28 1.74
C SER A 30 17.79 18.30 0.64
N GLU A 31 18.67 17.95 -0.31
CA GLU A 31 19.08 18.83 -1.41
C GLU A 31 18.05 18.84 -2.54
N GLU A 32 18.07 19.90 -3.36
CA GLU A 32 17.20 20.03 -4.52
C GLU A 32 17.62 19.01 -5.60
N VAL A 33 16.69 18.15 -6.00
CA VAL A 33 16.92 17.10 -7.01
C VAL A 33 16.36 17.58 -8.34
N SER A 34 17.11 17.40 -9.43
CA SER A 34 16.66 17.71 -10.80
C SER A 34 16.87 16.52 -11.73
N ILE A 35 16.01 16.42 -12.75
CA ILE A 35 16.20 15.49 -13.87
C ILE A 35 16.86 16.27 -15.00
N SER A 36 18.02 15.78 -15.44
CA SER A 36 18.79 16.37 -16.54
C SER A 36 18.72 15.48 -17.77
N SER A 37 18.58 16.12 -18.93
CA SER A 37 18.67 15.50 -20.26
C SER A 37 19.50 16.40 -21.17
N PRO A 38 19.96 15.92 -22.34
CA PRO A 38 20.63 16.77 -23.32
C PRO A 38 19.82 18.01 -23.75
N GLY A 39 18.48 17.97 -23.59
CA GLY A 39 17.58 19.09 -23.92
C GLY A 39 17.32 20.08 -22.78
N GLY A 40 17.86 19.86 -21.58
CA GLY A 40 17.66 20.73 -20.43
C GLY A 40 17.48 19.98 -19.11
N SER A 41 17.39 20.75 -18.03
CA SER A 41 17.21 20.27 -16.66
C SER A 41 15.93 20.83 -16.05
N VAL A 42 15.16 20.00 -15.36
CA VAL A 42 13.91 20.38 -14.69
C VAL A 42 13.99 19.93 -13.22
N PRO A 43 13.64 20.80 -12.24
CA PRO A 43 13.58 20.40 -10.84
C PRO A 43 12.52 19.33 -10.64
N LEU A 44 12.81 18.35 -9.78
CA LEU A 44 11.92 17.22 -9.51
C LEU A 44 10.86 17.65 -8.48
N PRO A 45 9.56 17.63 -8.82
CA PRO A 45 8.51 17.97 -7.87
C PRO A 45 8.47 16.98 -6.70
N ASP A 46 8.17 17.47 -5.49
CA ASP A 46 8.16 16.66 -4.26
C ASP A 46 7.28 15.40 -4.36
N ILE A 47 6.12 15.51 -5.03
CA ILE A 47 5.21 14.39 -5.26
C ILE A 47 5.90 13.27 -6.06
N VAL A 48 6.67 13.63 -7.08
CA VAL A 48 7.40 12.67 -7.93
C VAL A 48 8.62 12.13 -7.18
N ARG A 49 9.31 12.97 -6.40
CA ARG A 49 10.42 12.54 -5.55
C ARG A 49 9.98 11.48 -4.54
N GLY A 50 8.86 11.69 -3.85
CA GLY A 50 8.29 10.71 -2.93
C GLY A 50 7.98 9.37 -3.61
N LEU A 51 7.30 9.41 -4.76
CA LEU A 51 7.02 8.21 -5.56
C LEU A 51 8.31 7.44 -5.92
N LEU A 52 9.37 8.14 -6.33
CA LEU A 52 10.64 7.51 -6.68
C LEU A 52 11.35 6.92 -5.46
N VAL A 53 11.30 7.57 -4.30
CA VAL A 53 11.85 7.02 -3.04
C VAL A 53 11.21 5.66 -2.74
N ASP A 54 9.88 5.59 -2.79
CA ASP A 54 9.14 4.36 -2.48
C ASP A 54 9.44 3.26 -3.51
N ALA A 55 9.44 3.60 -4.80
CA ALA A 55 9.72 2.67 -5.89
C ALA A 55 11.14 2.10 -5.82
N VAL A 56 12.15 2.98 -5.65
CA VAL A 56 13.55 2.57 -5.53
C VAL A 56 13.76 1.70 -4.28
N ALA A 57 13.16 2.07 -3.14
CA ALA A 57 13.26 1.27 -1.92
C ALA A 57 12.63 -0.12 -2.06
N ALA A 58 11.52 -0.25 -2.81
CA ALA A 58 10.92 -1.55 -3.12
C ALA A 58 11.80 -2.39 -4.05
N LEU A 59 12.33 -1.81 -5.13
CA LEU A 59 13.22 -2.51 -6.06
C LEU A 59 14.51 -2.97 -5.39
N ASP A 60 15.09 -2.14 -4.52
CA ASP A 60 16.28 -2.44 -3.70
C ASP A 60 16.06 -3.66 -2.78
N ARG A 61 14.83 -3.84 -2.27
CA ARG A 61 14.43 -5.04 -1.50
C ARG A 61 14.07 -6.25 -2.36
N GLY A 62 14.26 -6.18 -3.68
CA GLY A 62 13.89 -7.26 -4.61
C GLY A 62 12.39 -7.39 -4.85
N GLN A 63 11.61 -6.33 -4.58
CA GLN A 63 10.16 -6.32 -4.81
C GLN A 63 9.87 -5.69 -6.18
N ALA A 64 8.93 -6.27 -6.93
CA ALA A 64 8.43 -5.62 -8.14
C ALA A 64 7.58 -4.40 -7.79
N VAL A 65 7.60 -3.38 -8.65
CA VAL A 65 6.81 -2.15 -8.50
C VAL A 65 5.85 -2.02 -9.67
N THR A 66 4.59 -1.74 -9.37
CA THR A 66 3.52 -1.58 -10.34
C THR A 66 3.02 -0.14 -10.31
N VAL A 67 3.03 0.54 -11.45
CA VAL A 67 2.48 1.90 -11.59
C VAL A 67 1.19 1.82 -12.40
N GLU A 68 0.08 2.09 -11.73
CA GLU A 68 -1.24 2.07 -12.33
C GLU A 68 -1.88 3.47 -12.27
N PRO A 69 -2.22 4.07 -13.43
CA PRO A 69 -2.92 5.33 -13.46
C PRO A 69 -4.39 5.12 -13.06
N HIS A 70 -4.81 5.77 -11.98
CA HIS A 70 -6.20 5.77 -11.55
C HIS A 70 -6.85 7.13 -11.79
N ARG A 71 -8.17 7.10 -12.03
CA ARG A 71 -8.99 8.30 -11.95
C ARG A 71 -9.08 8.76 -10.49
N THR A 72 -9.12 10.06 -10.26
CA THR A 72 -9.25 10.62 -8.90
C THR A 72 -10.64 10.37 -8.32
N VAL A 73 -11.68 10.39 -9.17
CA VAL A 73 -13.07 10.15 -8.76
C VAL A 73 -13.54 8.78 -9.22
N LEU A 74 -13.84 7.90 -8.27
CA LEU A 74 -14.21 6.52 -8.50
C LEU A 74 -15.72 6.30 -8.46
N THR A 75 -16.17 5.32 -9.23
CA THR A 75 -17.48 4.71 -9.01
C THR A 75 -17.42 3.78 -7.80
N THR A 76 -18.59 3.44 -7.25
CA THR A 76 -18.68 2.44 -6.17
C THR A 76 -18.15 1.07 -6.58
N GLN A 77 -18.07 0.75 -7.88
CA GLN A 77 -17.51 -0.53 -8.30
C GLN A 77 -15.99 -0.47 -8.23
N GLU A 78 -15.35 0.53 -8.82
CA GLU A 78 -13.87 0.64 -8.77
C GLU A 78 -13.35 0.79 -7.34
N ALA A 79 -14.03 1.55 -6.49
CA ALA A 79 -13.61 1.68 -5.09
C ALA A 79 -13.73 0.33 -4.35
N ALA A 80 -14.72 -0.51 -4.68
CA ALA A 80 -14.86 -1.84 -4.10
C ALA A 80 -13.77 -2.78 -4.61
N ASP A 81 -13.49 -2.73 -5.91
CA ASP A 81 -12.43 -3.51 -6.56
C ASP A 81 -11.05 -3.15 -5.97
N LEU A 82 -10.77 -1.86 -5.76
CA LEU A 82 -9.53 -1.36 -5.15
C LEU A 82 -9.34 -1.84 -3.70
N LEU A 83 -10.43 -1.92 -2.94
CA LEU A 83 -10.42 -2.40 -1.55
C LEU A 83 -10.46 -3.93 -1.46
N GLY A 84 -10.68 -4.65 -2.56
CA GLY A 84 -10.84 -6.11 -2.56
C GLY A 84 -12.11 -6.57 -1.82
N ILE A 85 -13.17 -5.75 -1.80
CA ILE A 85 -14.44 -6.04 -1.13
C ILE A 85 -15.60 -6.05 -2.12
N THR A 86 -16.74 -6.59 -1.71
CA THR A 86 -17.95 -6.54 -2.54
C THR A 86 -18.54 -5.12 -2.57
N ARG A 87 -19.14 -4.73 -3.70
CA ARG A 87 -19.83 -3.43 -3.82
C ARG A 87 -20.90 -3.21 -2.74
N PRO A 88 -21.74 -4.20 -2.35
CA PRO A 88 -22.65 -4.03 -1.21
C PRO A 88 -21.94 -3.70 0.10
N THR A 89 -20.78 -4.32 0.38
CA THR A 89 -19.96 -4.00 1.55
C THR A 89 -19.46 -2.55 1.49
N LEU A 90 -18.95 -2.11 0.33
CA LEU A 90 -18.54 -0.71 0.16
C LEU A 90 -19.72 0.23 0.43
N VAL A 91 -20.90 -0.01 -0.14
CA VAL A 91 -22.07 0.85 0.06
C VAL A 91 -22.43 0.95 1.54
N ARG A 92 -22.33 -0.13 2.31
CA ARG A 92 -22.53 -0.09 3.77
C ARG A 92 -21.50 0.80 4.47
N LEU A 93 -20.23 0.79 4.05
CA LEU A 93 -19.19 1.67 4.60
C LEU A 93 -19.47 3.14 4.29
N LEU A 94 -19.93 3.43 3.06
CA LEU A 94 -20.33 4.78 2.64
C LEU A 94 -21.51 5.29 3.48
N GLU A 95 -22.56 4.48 3.62
CA GLU A 95 -23.77 4.83 4.39
C GLU A 95 -23.50 4.94 5.90
N ALA A 96 -22.51 4.19 6.41
CA ALA A 96 -22.02 4.32 7.79
C ALA A 96 -21.07 5.51 8.00
N GLY A 97 -20.80 6.31 6.97
CA GLY A 97 -19.90 7.47 7.04
C GLY A 97 -18.43 7.12 7.26
N LYS A 98 -18.03 5.87 7.00
CA LYS A 98 -16.65 5.41 7.17
C LYS A 98 -15.73 5.85 6.04
N ILE A 99 -16.29 6.05 4.85
CA ILE A 99 -15.60 6.61 3.70
C ILE A 99 -16.52 7.71 3.14
N PRO A 100 -16.03 8.96 3.03
CA PRO A 100 -16.80 10.04 2.41
C PRO A 100 -17.21 9.71 0.97
N TYR A 101 -18.34 10.27 0.54
CA TYR A 101 -18.78 10.17 -0.85
C TYR A 101 -19.61 11.39 -1.24
N THR A 102 -19.67 11.66 -2.54
CA THR A 102 -20.55 12.67 -3.12
C THR A 102 -21.57 12.02 -4.04
N SER A 103 -22.70 12.71 -4.23
CA SER A 103 -23.74 12.30 -5.19
C SER A 103 -24.14 13.51 -6.04
N PRO A 104 -23.29 13.97 -6.98
CA PRO A 104 -23.62 15.08 -7.88
C PRO A 104 -24.79 14.78 -8.84
N GLY A 105 -25.41 13.61 -8.73
CA GLY A 105 -26.60 13.17 -9.46
C GLY A 105 -27.14 11.88 -8.84
N ARG A 106 -27.62 10.95 -9.67
CA ARG A 106 -28.21 9.69 -9.20
C ARG A 106 -27.21 8.65 -8.65
N HIS A 107 -25.92 8.78 -8.99
CA HIS A 107 -24.90 7.80 -8.64
C HIS A 107 -23.87 8.38 -7.69
N ARG A 108 -23.50 7.60 -6.66
CA ARG A 108 -22.42 7.91 -5.72
C ARG A 108 -21.06 7.95 -6.42
N ARG A 109 -20.20 8.83 -5.93
CA ARG A 109 -18.81 9.03 -6.34
C ARG A 109 -17.94 9.11 -5.10
N VAL A 110 -16.78 8.49 -5.15
CA VAL A 110 -15.85 8.39 -4.03
C VAL A 110 -14.49 8.89 -4.50
N GLU A 111 -13.86 9.78 -3.74
CA GLU A 111 -12.50 10.21 -4.08
C GLU A 111 -11.52 9.08 -3.78
N LEU A 112 -10.56 8.87 -4.68
CA LEU A 112 -9.51 7.86 -4.55
C LEU A 112 -8.70 8.07 -3.26
N SER A 113 -8.44 9.34 -2.90
CA SER A 113 -7.75 9.69 -1.65
C SER A 113 -8.43 9.07 -0.44
N ASP A 114 -9.75 9.18 -0.38
CA ASP A 114 -10.55 8.73 0.76
C ASP A 114 -10.57 7.20 0.85
N VAL A 115 -10.60 6.52 -0.31
CA VAL A 115 -10.50 5.06 -0.39
C VAL A 115 -9.13 4.58 0.09
N LEU A 116 -8.05 5.25 -0.35
CA LEU A 116 -6.68 4.89 0.02
C LEU A 116 -6.41 5.17 1.50
N GLU A 117 -6.93 6.26 2.05
CA GLU A 117 -6.84 6.58 3.48
C GLU A 117 -7.54 5.50 4.32
N PHE A 118 -8.76 5.12 3.93
CA PHE A 118 -9.48 4.02 4.58
C PHE A 118 -8.69 2.71 4.51
N GLN A 119 -8.13 2.36 3.35
CA GLN A 119 -7.35 1.14 3.19
C GLN A 119 -6.10 1.12 4.10
N GLN A 120 -5.41 2.26 4.24
CA GLN A 120 -4.26 2.39 5.12
C GLN A 120 -4.65 2.23 6.60
N GLY A 121 -5.75 2.86 7.02
CA GLY A 121 -6.28 2.69 8.38
C GLY A 121 -6.61 1.24 8.71
N GLU A 122 -7.24 0.52 7.79
CA GLU A 122 -7.57 -0.91 7.96
C GLU A 122 -6.35 -1.82 7.91
N ARG A 123 -5.29 -1.46 7.16
CA ARG A 123 -3.99 -2.17 7.24
C ARG A 123 -3.37 -1.99 8.62
N ALA A 124 -3.29 -0.76 9.13
CA ALA A 124 -2.73 -0.47 10.43
C ALA A 124 -3.48 -1.19 11.56
N ARG A 125 -4.82 -1.16 11.54
CA ARG A 125 -5.65 -1.87 12.54
C ARG A 125 -5.41 -3.38 12.51
N ARG A 126 -5.30 -3.98 11.32
CA ARG A 126 -4.99 -5.42 11.20
C ARG A 126 -3.62 -5.74 11.78
N SER A 127 -2.60 -4.94 11.48
CA SER A 127 -1.26 -5.14 12.03
C SER A 127 -1.24 -5.08 13.56
N GLN A 128 -1.97 -4.14 14.17
CA GLN A 128 -2.07 -4.04 15.63
C GLN A 128 -2.69 -5.29 16.27
N VAL A 129 -3.77 -5.83 15.68
CA VAL A 129 -4.38 -7.08 16.18
C VAL A 129 -3.41 -8.26 16.05
N PHE A 130 -2.63 -8.32 14.97
CA PHE A 130 -1.60 -9.35 14.81
C PHE A 130 -0.47 -9.21 15.84
N GLU A 131 -0.04 -7.99 16.15
CA GLU A 131 0.97 -7.73 17.19
C GLU A 131 0.45 -8.09 18.59
N GLU A 132 -0.81 -7.77 18.90
CA GLU A 132 -1.47 -8.16 20.15
C GLU A 132 -1.54 -9.68 20.30
N MET A 133 -1.92 -10.40 19.23
CA MET A 133 -1.93 -11.88 19.23
C MET A 133 -0.52 -12.49 19.33
N ALA A 134 0.50 -11.83 18.78
CA ALA A 134 1.89 -12.30 18.86
C ALA A 134 2.52 -12.08 20.25
N HIS A 135 1.93 -11.20 21.07
CA HIS A 135 2.34 -10.94 22.46
C HIS A 135 1.63 -11.84 23.48
N GLU A 136 0.63 -12.62 23.10
CA GLU A 136 0.12 -13.73 23.92
C GLU A 136 1.10 -14.90 23.84
N GLU A 137 2.01 -14.93 24.81
CA GLU A 137 2.97 -16.02 25.05
C GLU A 137 2.25 -17.38 25.02
N PRO A 138 2.74 -18.38 24.26
CA PRO A 138 2.12 -19.70 24.27
C PRO A 138 2.20 -20.25 25.69
N LEU A 139 1.04 -20.60 26.26
CA LEU A 139 0.93 -21.37 27.50
C LEU A 139 1.94 -22.53 27.46
N ASP A 140 2.90 -22.51 28.38
CA ASP A 140 3.87 -23.59 28.58
C ASP A 140 3.11 -24.92 28.79
N PRO A 141 3.27 -25.93 27.91
CA PRO A 141 2.60 -27.22 28.09
C PRO A 141 3.26 -28.08 29.19
N GLY A 142 4.11 -27.51 30.05
CA GLY A 142 4.89 -28.20 31.08
C GLY A 142 4.15 -28.72 32.32
N ASP A 143 2.91 -28.30 32.62
CA ASP A 143 2.29 -28.57 33.94
C ASP A 143 1.08 -29.53 33.94
N ALA A 144 0.88 -30.34 32.90
CA ALA A 144 -0.26 -31.26 32.83
C ALA A 144 0.13 -32.73 32.61
N VAL A 145 1.02 -33.29 33.43
CA VAL A 145 1.15 -34.75 33.60
C VAL A 145 1.48 -35.15 35.04
N ASP A 146 0.50 -35.10 35.94
CA ASP A 146 0.53 -36.02 37.08
C ASP A 146 -0.89 -36.36 37.53
N GLY A 147 -1.28 -37.63 37.34
CA GLY A 147 -2.55 -38.13 37.84
C GLY A 147 -3.29 -39.13 36.94
N PHE A 148 -2.63 -40.19 36.46
CA PHE A 148 -3.37 -41.40 36.07
C PHE A 148 -3.41 -42.37 37.24
N VAL A 149 -4.59 -42.49 37.85
CA VAL A 149 -4.91 -43.44 38.91
C VAL A 149 -4.88 -44.86 38.34
N SER A 150 -3.94 -45.66 38.83
CA SER A 150 -3.92 -47.11 38.63
C SER A 150 -5.13 -47.73 39.33
N THR A 151 -5.94 -48.49 38.59
CA THR A 151 -6.91 -49.43 39.19
C THR A 151 -6.61 -50.85 38.71
N ARG A 152 -6.79 -51.74 39.68
CA ARG A 152 -6.36 -53.13 39.82
C ARG A 152 -7.08 -54.12 38.90
#